data_AF-A0A3D3SZ91-F1
#
_entry.id   AF-A0A3D3SZ91-F1
#
_cell.length_a   1.000
_cell.length_b   1.000
_cell.length_c   1.000
_cell.angle_alpha   90.00
_cell.angle_beta   90.00
_cell.angle_gamma   90.00
#
_symmetry.space_group_name_H-M   'P 1'
#
loop_
_entity.id
_entity.type
_entity.pdbx_description
1 polymer ?
#
loop_
_entity_poly.entity_id
_entity_poly.type
_entity_poly.pdbx_seq_one_letter_code
_entity_poly.pdbx_strand_id
1 'polypeptide(L)' 'NPEEKMAVYDPTVGSGGMLIQMRDYLREKGGSADELALYGQEKIGTTWSICKMNMLL' A
#
# COMPACT_ATOMS: atom_id res chain seq x y z
N ASN A 1 9.21 9.09 7.58
CA ASN A 1 7.88 9.67 7.35
C ASN A 1 7.56 9.57 5.88
N PRO A 2 6.65 8.69 5.45
CA PRO A 2 5.96 8.90 4.18
C PRO A 2 5.18 10.22 4.25
N GLU A 3 5.14 10.94 3.14
CA GLU A 3 4.45 12.22 2.98
C GLU A 3 3.40 12.10 1.86
N GLU A 4 2.44 13.03 1.82
CA GLU A 4 1.50 13.13 0.70
C GLU A 4 2.26 13.28 -0.63
N LYS A 5 1.69 12.76 -1.73
CA LYS A 5 2.25 12.84 -3.09
C LYS A 5 3.53 12.03 -3.31
N MET A 6 3.95 11.24 -2.32
CA MET A 6 5.02 10.26 -2.52
C MET A 6 4.51 9.01 -3.26
N ALA A 7 5.43 8.33 -3.93
CA ALA A 7 5.21 7.01 -4.48
C ALA A 7 5.99 5.97 -3.68
N VAL A 8 5.34 4.87 -3.32
CA VAL A 8 5.93 3.77 -2.55
C VAL A 8 5.88 2.52 -3.41
N TYR A 9 7.01 1.83 -3.49
CA TYR A 9 7.13 0.57 -4.21
C TYR A 9 7.65 -0.54 -3.29
N ASP A 10 6.91 -1.64 -3.20
CA ASP A 10 7.32 -2.85 -2.50
C ASP A 10 7.52 -4.02 -3.49
N PRO A 11 8.76 -4.46 -3.75
CA PRO A 11 9.04 -5.53 -4.72
C PRO A 11 8.62 -6.93 -4.23
N THR A 12 8.24 -7.08 -2.97
CA THR A 12 7.82 -8.33 -2.33
C THR A 12 6.57 -8.10 -1.49
N VAL A 13 5.56 -7.49 -2.13
CA VAL A 13 4.39 -6.91 -1.45
C VAL A 13 3.59 -7.93 -0.64
N GLY A 14 3.67 -9.22 -0.99
CA GLY A 14 2.93 -10.26 -0.29
C GLY A 14 1.43 -9.97 -0.34
N SER A 15 0.79 -9.97 0.83
CA SER A 15 -0.62 -9.63 1.00
C SER A 15 -0.90 -8.11 1.05
N GLY A 16 0.11 -7.26 0.89
CA GLY A 16 -0.07 -5.79 0.86
C GLY A 16 -0.04 -5.09 2.21
N GLY A 17 0.26 -5.78 3.31
CA GLY A 17 0.19 -5.21 4.66
C GLY A 17 1.03 -3.93 4.84
N MET A 18 2.25 -3.89 4.29
CA MET A 18 3.14 -2.74 4.42
C MET A 18 2.60 -1.48 3.72
N LEU A 19 2.06 -1.63 2.51
CA LEU A 19 1.51 -0.50 1.75
C LEU A 19 0.23 0.05 2.41
N ILE A 20 -0.63 -0.84 2.95
CA ILE A 20 -1.81 -0.45 3.73
C ILE A 20 -1.39 0.31 4.98
N GLN A 21 -0.39 -0.18 5.70
CA GLN A 21 0.09 0.46 6.91
C GLN A 21 0.70 1.85 6.63
N MET A 22 1.33 2.06 5.47
CA MET A 22 1.77 3.40 5.05
C MET A 22 0.60 4.36 4.78
N ARG A 23 -0.45 3.88 4.10
CA ARG A 23 -1.69 4.64 3.88
C ARG A 23 -2.31 5.07 5.21
N ASP A 24 -2.42 4.13 6.14
CA ASP A 24 -3.05 4.36 7.44
C ASP A 24 -2.20 5.30 8.31
N TYR A 25 -0.87 5.14 8.28
CA TYR A 25 0.06 6.08 8.94
C TYR A 25 -0.13 7.53 8.46
N LEU A 26 -0.32 7.74 7.14
CA LEU A 26 -0.57 9.08 6.59
C LEU A 26 -1.91 9.65 7.03
N ARG A 27 -2.97 8.82 7.06
CA ARG A 27 -4.29 9.22 7.58
C ARG A 27 -4.22 9.62 9.06
N GLU A 28 -3.49 8.85 9.88
CA GLU A 28 -3.29 9.14 11.31
C GLU A 28 -2.55 10.46 11.54
N LYS A 29 -1.70 10.88 10.60
CA LYS A 29 -1.00 12.18 10.63
C LYS A 29 -1.84 13.35 10.11
N GLY A 30 -3.10 13.11 9.74
CA GLY A 30 -4.01 14.12 9.19
C GLY A 30 -3.79 14.40 7.70
N GLY A 31 -3.01 13.56 7.02
CA GLY A 31 -2.79 13.67 5.58
C GLY A 31 -3.85 12.94 4.76
N SER A 32 -3.99 13.34 3.50
CA SER A 32 -4.83 12.66 2.51
C SER A 32 -4.13 11.42 1.96
N ALA A 33 -4.67 10.24 2.28
CA ALA A 33 -4.21 8.96 1.71
C ALA A 33 -4.41 8.85 0.20
N ASP A 34 -5.34 9.63 -0.37
CA ASP A 34 -5.64 9.61 -1.81
C ASP A 34 -4.48 10.19 -2.64
N GLU A 35 -3.57 10.92 -1.99
CA GLU A 35 -2.38 11.50 -2.60
C GLU A 35 -1.19 10.51 -2.60
N LEU A 36 -1.29 9.32 -1.99
CA LEU A 36 -0.18 8.36 -1.92
C LEU A 36 -0.29 7.33 -3.04
N ALA A 37 0.70 7.31 -3.94
CA ALA A 37 0.77 6.30 -4.99
C ALA A 37 1.44 5.03 -4.45
N LEU A 38 0.69 3.92 -4.41
CA LEU A 38 1.15 2.64 -3.88
C LEU A 38 1.35 1.61 -5.00
N TYR A 39 2.51 0.98 -5.02
CA TYR A 39 2.89 -0.02 -6.02
C TYR A 39 3.48 -1.24 -5.33
N GLY A 40 3.16 -2.43 -5.85
CA GLY A 40 3.64 -3.69 -5.30
C GLY A 40 3.85 -4.76 -6.35
N GLN A 41 4.87 -5.60 -6.15
CA GLN A 41 5.13 -6.77 -6.97
C GLN A 41 5.02 -8.05 -6.15
N GLU A 42 4.26 -9.02 -6.69
CA GLU A 42 4.11 -10.37 -6.14
C GLU A 42 4.14 -11.38 -7.29
N LYS A 43 4.87 -12.47 -7.11
CA LYS A 43 5.03 -13.54 -8.11
C LYS A 43 3.93 -14.60 -7.97
N ILE A 44 3.41 -14.81 -6.76
CA ILE A 44 2.42 -15.83 -6.43
C ILE A 44 1.01 -15.28 -6.66
N GLY A 45 0.31 -15.78 -7.67
CA GLY A 45 -1.01 -15.25 -8.09
C GLY A 45 -2.11 -15.28 -7.02
N THR A 46 -2.10 -16.29 -6.14
CA THR A 46 -3.03 -16.36 -5.01
C THR A 46 -2.76 -15.25 -4.00
N THR A 47 -1.50 -15.05 -3.62
CA THR A 47 -1.05 -13.97 -2.73
C THR A 47 -1.37 -12.60 -3.32
N TRP A 48 -1.15 -12.42 -4.63
CA TRP A 48 -1.52 -11.20 -5.34
C TRP A 48 -3.04 -10.93 -5.32
N SER A 49 -3.86 -11.98 -5.41
CA SER A 49 -5.32 -11.84 -5.32
C SER A 49 -5.74 -11.37 -3.91
N ILE A 50 -5.12 -11.91 -2.87
CA ILE A 50 -5.29 -11.45 -1.48
C ILE A 50 -4.84 -9.99 -1.35
N CYS A 51 -3.67 -9.64 -1.90
CA CYS A 51 -3.17 -8.27 -1.89
C CYS A 51 -4.18 -7.30 -2.49
N LYS A 52 -4.76 -7.62 -3.65
CA LYS A 52 -5.79 -6.76 -4.26
C LYS A 52 -7.03 -6.61 -3.39
N MET A 53 -7.52 -7.71 -2.82
CA MET A 53 -8.69 -7.63 -1.94
C MET A 53 -8.41 -6.72 -0.76
N ASN A 54 -7.22 -6.84 -0.14
CA ASN A 54 -6.80 -5.99 0.97
C ASN A 54 -6.65 -4.51 0.56
N MET A 55 -6.19 -4.22 -0.67
CA MET A 55 -6.05 -2.84 -1.16
C MET A 55 -7.38 -2.15 -1.48
N LEU A 56 -8.44 -2.92 -1.77
CA LEU A 56 -9.77 -2.39 -2.07
C LEU A 56 -10.59 -2.06 -0.80
N LEU A 57 -10.17 -2.59 0.35
CA LEU A 57 -10.80 -2.40 1.67
C LEU A 57 -10.21 -1.17 2.40
#